data_AF-A0A558AIN6-F1
#
_entry.id   AF-A0A558AIN6-F1
#
_cell.length_a   1.000
_cell.length_b   1.000
_cell.length_c   1.000
_cell.angle_alpha   90.00
_cell.angle_beta   90.00
_cell.angle_gamma   90.00
#
_symmetry.space_group_name_H-M   'P 1'
#
loop_
_entity.id
_entity.type
_entity.pdbx_description
1 polymer ?
#
loop_
_entity_poly.entity_id
_entity_poly.type
_entity_poly.pdbx_seq_one_letter_code
_entity_poly.pdbx_strand_id
1 'polypeptide(L)' 'MKVEVDYRLCEGHEQCVMQAPEVFQIGESDEQVRLVTDTPAEEQWDDVELASRMCPRGAITLEG' A
#
# COMPACT_ATOMS: atom_id res chain seq x y z
N MET A 1 -8.54 7.69 7.23
CA MET A 1 -7.66 6.54 7.49
C MET A 1 -6.25 6.93 7.09
N LYS A 2 -5.25 6.60 7.91
CA LYS A 2 -3.82 6.75 7.62
C LYS A 2 -3.24 5.39 7.21
N VAL A 3 -2.45 5.38 6.14
CA VAL A 3 -1.81 4.18 5.58
C VAL A 3 -0.32 4.22 5.90
N GLU A 4 0.23 3.11 6.38
CA GLU A 4 1.67 2.96 6.62
C GLU A 4 2.21 1.68 5.99
N VAL A 5 3.47 1.71 5.55
CA VAL A 5 4.17 0.57 4.96
C VAL A 5 5.44 0.27 5.77
N ASP A 6 5.56 -0.94 6.32
CA ASP A 6 6.81 -1.41 6.92
C ASP A 6 7.77 -1.87 5.82
N TYR A 7 8.71 -1.00 5.46
CA TYR A 7 9.73 -1.25 4.44
C TYR A 7 10.76 -2.34 4.82
N ARG A 8 10.73 -2.86 6.04
CA ARG A 8 11.52 -4.04 6.41
C ARG A 8 10.82 -5.34 6.04
N LEU A 9 9.50 -5.30 5.86
CA LEU A 9 8.67 -6.43 5.44
C LEU A 9 8.31 -6.37 3.96
N CYS A 10 8.30 -5.18 3.36
CA CYS A 10 7.98 -5.00 1.94
C CYS A 10 9.06 -5.63 1.04
N GLU A 11 8.64 -6.58 0.19
CA GLU A 11 9.48 -7.28 -0.79
C GLU A 11 9.00 -7.04 -2.23
N GLY A 12 8.22 -5.99 -2.49
CA GLY A 12 7.92 -5.59 -3.88
C GLY A 12 6.95 -6.47 -4.65
N HIS A 13 6.03 -7.18 -3.99
CA HIS A 13 5.08 -8.06 -4.69
C HIS A 13 3.98 -7.35 -5.50
N GLU A 14 3.92 -6.02 -5.44
CA GLU A 14 3.05 -5.13 -6.25
C GLU A 14 1.53 -5.39 -6.14
N GLN A 15 1.06 -6.26 -5.25
CA GLN A 15 -0.38 -6.54 -5.09
C GLN A 15 -1.17 -5.30 -4.68
N CYS A 16 -0.60 -4.46 -3.81
CA CYS A 16 -1.21 -3.19 -3.41
C CYS A 16 -1.20 -2.16 -4.55
N VAL A 17 -0.19 -2.16 -5.41
CA VAL A 17 -0.14 -1.30 -6.61
C VAL A 17 -1.22 -1.71 -7.61
N MET A 18 -1.43 -3.01 -7.82
CA MET A 18 -2.52 -3.49 -8.67
C MET A 18 -3.91 -3.14 -8.13
N GLN A 19 -4.09 -3.19 -6.81
CA GLN A 19 -5.39 -2.95 -6.19
C GLN A 19 -5.73 -1.46 -6.05
N ALA A 20 -4.76 -0.65 -5.63
CA ALA A 20 -4.96 0.76 -5.31
C ALA A 20 -3.81 1.59 -5.91
N PRO A 21 -3.71 1.68 -7.25
CA PRO A 21 -2.61 2.36 -7.95
C PRO A 21 -2.55 3.87 -7.68
N GLU A 22 -3.66 4.46 -7.21
CA GLU A 22 -3.71 5.87 -6.81
C GLU A 22 -3.12 6.12 -5.41
N VAL A 23 -2.85 5.06 -4.64
CA VAL A 23 -2.35 5.11 -3.26
C VAL A 23 -0.97 4.47 -3.16
N PHE A 24 -0.68 3.46 -3.98
CA PHE A 24 0.59 2.72 -3.98
C PHE A 24 1.24 2.77 -5.35
N GLN A 25 2.57 2.90 -5.38
CA GLN A 25 3.38 2.80 -6.58
C GLN A 25 4.65 1.98 -6.32
N ILE A 26 5.26 1.37 -7.34
CA ILE A 26 6.57 0.75 -7.20
C ILE A 26 7.67 1.84 -7.18
N GLY A 27 8.67 1.67 -6.32
CA GLY A 27 9.85 2.54 -6.30
C GLY A 27 10.66 2.41 -7.60
N GLU A 28 11.11 3.53 -8.15
CA GLU A 28 11.92 3.53 -9.38
C GLU A 28 13.37 3.06 -9.12
N SER A 29 13.85 3.23 -7.89
CA SER A 29 15.25 2.96 -7.50
C SER A 29 15.40 1.74 -6.59
N ASP A 30 14.30 1.19 -6.09
CA ASP A 30 14.30 0.00 -5.25
C ASP A 30 13.00 -0.79 -5.43
N GLU A 31 13.08 -2.11 -5.29
CA GLU A 31 11.97 -3.04 -5.48
C GLU A 31 10.95 -2.98 -4.31
N GLN A 32 10.75 -1.82 -3.68
CA GLN A 32 9.72 -1.64 -2.66
C GLN A 32 8.62 -0.71 -3.15
N VAL A 33 7.42 -0.99 -2.67
CA VAL A 33 6.27 -0.10 -2.87
C VAL A 33 6.48 1.19 -2.09
N ARG A 34 5.98 2.31 -2.61
CA ARG A 34 5.90 3.63 -1.98
C ARG A 34 4.45 4.09 -1.95
N LEU A 35 4.12 4.91 -0.95
CA LEU A 35 2.82 5.57 -0.89
C LEU A 35 2.82 6.80 -1.80
N VAL A 36 1.81 6.90 -2.66
CA VAL A 36 1.45 8.12 -3.39
C VAL A 36 0.83 9.12 -2.40
N THR A 37 -0.01 8.62 -1.49
CA THR A 37 -0.60 9.37 -0.37
C THR A 37 -0.76 8.44 0.83
N ASP A 38 -0.48 8.92 2.04
CA ASP A 38 -0.79 8.18 3.28
C ASP A 38 -2.22 8.44 3.78
N THR A 39 -2.92 9.42 3.19
CA THR A 39 -4.31 9.76 3.53
C THR A 39 -5.19 9.65 2.28
N PRO A 40 -5.60 8.43 1.89
CA PRO A 40 -6.47 8.22 0.73
C PRO A 40 -7.86 8.83 0.95
N ALA A 41 -8.51 9.22 -0.15
CA ALA A 41 -9.90 9.70 -0.12
C ALA A 41 -10.85 8.58 0.33
N GLU A 42 -12.00 8.94 0.90
CA GLU A 42 -12.99 7.95 1.40
C GLU A 42 -13.41 6.95 0.32
N GLU A 43 -13.51 7.39 -0.94
CA GLU A 43 -13.84 6.55 -2.09
C GLU A 43 -12.81 5.46 -2.39
N GLN A 44 -11.58 5.61 -1.88
CA GLN A 44 -10.46 4.68 -2.09
C GLN A 44 -10.26 3.73 -0.90
N TRP A 45 -11.02 3.88 0.20
CA TRP A 45 -10.78 3.12 1.42
C TRP A 45 -10.99 1.62 1.23
N ASP A 46 -12.04 1.19 0.52
CA ASP A 46 -12.29 -0.22 0.23
C ASP A 46 -11.13 -0.87 -0.54
N ASP A 47 -10.58 -0.17 -1.53
CA ASP A 47 -9.42 -0.65 -2.31
C ASP A 47 -8.16 -0.72 -1.46
N VAL A 48 -7.94 0.25 -0.58
CA VAL A 48 -6.78 0.26 0.34
C VAL A 48 -6.89 -0.83 1.41
N GLU A 49 -8.08 -1.11 1.91
CA GLU A 49 -8.34 -2.23 2.82
C GLU A 49 -8.06 -3.57 2.14
N LEU A 50 -8.52 -3.74 0.89
CA LEU A 50 -8.23 -4.95 0.12
C LEU A 50 -6.73 -5.06 -0.19
N ALA A 51 -6.07 -3.97 -0.56
CA ALA A 51 -4.63 -3.91 -0.79
C ALA A 51 -3.82 -4.36 0.44
N SER A 52 -4.22 -3.91 1.64
CA SER A 52 -3.62 -4.34 2.90
C SER A 52 -3.78 -5.86 3.11
N ARG A 53 -4.97 -6.40 2.90
CA ARG A 53 -5.26 -7.85 3.06
C ARG A 53 -4.54 -8.73 2.03
N MET A 54 -4.29 -8.21 0.83
CA MET A 54 -3.58 -8.93 -0.23
C MET A 54 -2.06 -8.89 -0.09
N CYS A 55 -1.51 -8.08 0.81
CA CYS A 55 -0.08 -8.02 1.05
C CYS A 55 0.42 -9.35 1.64
N PRO A 56 1.23 -10.16 0.91
CA PRO A 56 1.63 -11.49 1.39
C PRO A 56 2.56 -11.43 2.61
N ARG A 57 3.18 -10.27 2.85
CA ARG A 57 4.08 -10.02 3.97
C ARG A 57 3.41 -9.31 5.15
N GLY A 58 2.16 -8.89 5.00
CA GLY A 58 1.47 -8.10 6.02
C GLY A 58 2.16 -6.76 6.30
N ALA A 59 2.75 -6.15 5.27
CA ALA A 59 3.57 -4.95 5.41
C ALA A 59 2.76 -3.64 5.49
N ILE A 60 1.43 -3.69 5.32
CA ILE A 60 0.57 -2.50 5.22
C ILE A 60 -0.35 -2.44 6.44
N THR A 61 -0.25 -1.36 7.21
CA THR A 61 -1.13 -1.07 8.35
C THR A 61 -2.04 0.11 8.04
N LEU A 62 -3.26 0.06 8.59
CA LEU A 62 -4.30 1.05 8.40
C LEU A 62 -4.73 1.55 9.79
N GLU A 63 -4.58 2.84 10.03
CA GLU A 63 -4.96 3.49 11.29
C GLU A 63 -6.08 4.52 11.06
N GLY A 64 -6.94 4.70 12.05
CA GLY A 64 -8.10 5.61 12.00
C GLY A 64 -8.08 6.59 13.14
#